data_AF-A0A3Q0RAS3-F1
#
_entry.id   AF-A0A3Q0RAS3-F1
#
_cell.length_a   1.000
_cell.length_b   1.000
_cell.length_c   1.000
_cell.angle_alpha   90.00
_cell.angle_beta   90.00
_cell.angle_gamma   90.00
#
_symmetry.space_group_name_H-M   'P 1'
#
loop_
_entity.id
_entity.type
_entity.pdbx_description
1 polymer ?
#
loop_
_entity_poly.entity_id
_entity_poly.type
_entity_poly.pdbx_seq_one_letter_code
_entity_poly.pdbx_strand_id
1 'polypeptide(L)'
;KKLVLHVDLNNTILVSDAVTCQGTVAALDYFLTTVTWLQGDKELSVKGEDGRLYHWILPSFFQLLRDLSQEGREFAVLFRTFGTDLPRVLRAVSRALDGAHPLFPDLPQLKLSVDMTPGKIRCSKRGIVLNRAEKRVSSCDGERGLYEYFSSVQGLGGFQDHFDWAANTFSIRGGKPMWVDPFDEHVQHIFIDDNIRQNDEDTIVNPKVFLDPGGSDTRTACTSELYDITLIQTDLLQAISDPSYFTRRVHICLENYE
;
A
#
# COMPACT_ATOMS: atom_id res chain seq x y z
N LYS A 1 -5.96 -9.85 -15.90
CA LYS A 1 -6.30 -9.59 -14.48
C LYS A 1 -5.99 -8.15 -14.13
N LYS A 2 -6.97 -7.39 -13.63
CA LYS A 2 -6.76 -6.11 -12.96
C LYS A 2 -5.97 -6.33 -11.67
N LEU A 3 -5.09 -5.40 -11.34
CA LEU A 3 -4.37 -5.43 -10.06
C LEU A 3 -4.96 -4.46 -9.04
N VAL A 4 -5.08 -4.90 -7.80
CA VAL A 4 -5.40 -4.04 -6.66
C VAL A 4 -4.23 -4.09 -5.68
N LEU A 5 -3.42 -3.04 -5.68
CA LEU A 5 -2.24 -2.91 -4.82
C LEU A 5 -2.64 -2.27 -3.50
N HIS A 6 -2.49 -2.99 -2.41
CA HIS A 6 -2.61 -2.46 -1.05
C HIS A 6 -1.22 -2.08 -0.59
N VAL A 7 -0.99 -0.79 -0.34
CA VAL A 7 0.37 -0.27 -0.10
C VAL A 7 0.41 0.40 1.25
N ASP A 8 1.24 -0.13 2.15
CA ASP A 8 1.56 0.56 3.40
C ASP A 8 2.33 1.86 3.16
N LEU A 9 2.29 2.76 4.14
CA LEU A 9 2.92 4.07 4.03
C LEU A 9 4.30 4.12 4.69
N ASN A 10 4.35 4.02 6.01
CA ASN A 10 5.53 4.34 6.81
C ASN A 10 6.57 3.23 6.69
N ASN A 11 7.83 3.56 6.40
CA ASN A 11 8.91 2.60 6.10
C ASN A 11 8.67 1.69 4.88
N THR A 12 7.54 1.82 4.19
CA THR A 12 7.23 1.12 2.95
C THR A 12 7.49 2.02 1.74
N ILE A 13 6.77 3.14 1.62
CA ILE A 13 6.97 4.11 0.53
C ILE A 13 7.34 5.52 1.03
N LEU A 14 7.31 5.75 2.35
CA LEU A 14 7.68 7.01 2.97
C LEU A 14 9.05 6.93 3.65
N VAL A 15 9.89 7.95 3.44
CA VAL A 15 11.25 8.05 4.00
C VAL A 15 11.25 8.57 5.45
N SER A 16 10.12 9.13 5.93
CA SER A 16 9.97 9.69 7.27
C SER A 16 8.51 9.65 7.74
N ASP A 17 8.28 9.31 9.01
CA ASP A 17 6.95 9.24 9.66
C ASP A 17 6.71 10.46 10.58
N ALA A 18 5.48 11.01 10.55
CA ALA A 18 5.02 12.09 11.43
C ALA A 18 4.93 11.69 12.91
N VAL A 19 4.86 10.38 13.22
CA VAL A 19 4.70 9.86 14.59
C VAL A 19 6.03 9.68 15.32
N THR A 20 7.10 9.28 14.62
CA THR A 20 8.37 8.92 15.26
C THR A 20 9.37 10.07 15.35
N CYS A 21 9.19 11.15 14.58
CA CYS A 21 10.10 12.32 14.53
C CYS A 21 11.59 11.96 14.35
N GLN A 22 11.92 10.74 13.87
CA GLN A 22 13.30 10.30 13.72
C GLN A 22 13.82 10.64 12.32
N GLY A 23 14.88 11.46 12.27
CA GLY A 23 15.66 11.72 11.07
C GLY A 23 16.67 10.61 10.81
N THR A 24 16.58 9.98 9.65
CA THR A 24 17.37 8.80 9.25
C THR A 24 18.82 9.18 8.86
N VAL A 25 19.67 9.65 9.78
CA VAL A 25 21.01 10.17 9.40
C VAL A 25 22.13 9.58 10.26
N ALA A 26 22.60 8.39 9.86
CA ALA A 26 23.97 7.92 10.13
C ALA A 26 24.39 6.77 9.19
N ALA A 27 23.46 5.91 8.75
CA ALA A 27 23.76 4.75 7.90
C ALA A 27 23.54 4.97 6.39
N LEU A 28 22.98 6.12 5.99
CA LEU A 28 22.34 6.31 4.68
C LEU A 28 22.92 7.46 3.84
N ASP A 29 24.05 8.06 4.24
CA ASP A 29 24.56 9.32 3.66
C ASP A 29 24.74 9.27 2.12
N TYR A 30 25.19 8.15 1.55
CA TYR A 30 25.28 7.96 0.10
C TYR A 30 23.89 7.84 -0.57
N PHE A 31 23.00 7.01 -0.01
CA PHE A 31 21.66 6.77 -0.57
C PHE A 31 20.74 7.99 -0.44
N LEU A 32 20.94 8.81 0.59
CA LEU A 32 20.18 10.05 0.76
C LEU A 32 20.48 11.05 -0.36
N THR A 33 21.72 11.10 -0.87
CA THR A 33 22.03 11.98 -2.00
C THR A 33 21.19 11.67 -3.24
N THR A 34 20.85 10.41 -3.49
CA THR A 34 20.03 9.98 -4.65
C THR A 34 18.54 10.25 -4.48
N VAL A 35 18.08 10.58 -3.27
CA VAL A 35 16.68 10.96 -2.97
C VAL A 35 16.55 12.44 -2.61
N THR A 36 17.50 13.28 -3.01
CA THR A 36 17.42 14.72 -2.79
C THR A 36 16.39 15.39 -3.72
N TRP A 37 15.61 16.29 -3.13
CA TRP A 37 14.63 17.10 -3.85
C TRP A 37 15.19 18.50 -4.14
N LEU A 38 15.22 18.89 -5.42
CA LEU A 38 15.92 20.09 -5.87
C LEU A 38 15.22 21.41 -5.51
N GLN A 39 13.89 21.43 -5.40
CA GLN A 39 13.12 22.68 -5.24
C GLN A 39 11.88 22.50 -4.36
N GLY A 40 11.95 22.92 -3.10
CA GLY A 40 11.02 22.48 -2.05
C GLY A 40 9.52 22.62 -2.34
N ASP A 41 8.81 21.50 -2.21
CA ASP A 41 7.35 21.40 -2.21
C ASP A 41 6.91 20.77 -0.87
N LYS A 42 6.01 21.44 -0.14
CA LYS A 42 5.62 21.03 1.23
C LYS A 42 4.93 19.66 1.28
N GLU A 43 4.28 19.25 0.19
CA GLU A 43 3.56 17.99 0.11
C GLU A 43 4.47 16.88 -0.42
N LEU A 44 5.38 17.19 -1.34
CA LEU A 44 6.23 16.19 -2.00
C LEU A 44 7.61 15.99 -1.36
N SER A 45 8.02 16.91 -0.47
CA SER A 45 9.34 16.86 0.17
C SER A 45 9.28 16.89 1.70
N VAL A 46 10.33 16.38 2.32
CA VAL A 46 10.60 16.47 3.76
C VAL A 46 12.01 17.01 3.98
N LYS A 47 12.18 17.83 5.02
CA LYS A 47 13.49 18.39 5.37
C LYS A 47 14.21 17.45 6.35
N GLY A 48 15.40 17.00 5.99
CA GLY A 48 16.26 16.21 6.88
C GLY A 48 17.00 17.05 7.91
N GLU A 49 17.61 16.37 8.88
CA GLU A 49 18.43 17.00 9.93
C GLU A 49 19.66 17.73 9.38
N ASP A 50 20.19 17.26 8.25
CA ASP A 50 21.26 17.88 7.48
C ASP A 50 20.85 19.16 6.73
N GLY A 51 19.57 19.54 6.84
CA GLY A 51 18.99 20.71 6.21
C GLY A 51 18.62 20.53 4.74
N ARG A 52 18.90 19.37 4.13
CA ARG A 52 18.53 19.06 2.74
C ARG A 52 17.05 18.67 2.66
N LEU A 53 16.52 18.78 1.44
CA LEU A 53 15.17 18.32 1.13
C LEU A 53 15.25 16.95 0.47
N TYR A 54 14.36 16.07 0.89
CA TYR A 54 14.26 14.69 0.41
C TYR A 54 12.88 14.44 -0.18
N HIS A 55 12.79 13.54 -1.17
CA HIS A 55 11.51 13.00 -1.63
C HIS A 55 10.75 12.39 -0.45
N TRP A 56 9.52 12.83 -0.21
CA TRP A 56 8.73 12.30 0.90
C TRP A 56 8.13 10.92 0.58
N ILE A 57 7.64 10.74 -0.65
CA ILE A 57 7.27 9.45 -1.23
C ILE A 57 8.42 8.99 -2.13
N LEU A 58 8.84 7.73 -2.01
CA LEU A 58 9.94 7.16 -2.78
C LEU A 58 9.72 7.29 -4.30
N PRO A 59 10.74 7.70 -5.07
CA PRO A 59 10.67 7.72 -6.54
C PRO A 59 10.28 6.38 -7.16
N SER A 60 10.71 5.25 -6.57
CA SER A 60 10.38 3.90 -7.04
C SER A 60 8.88 3.59 -7.00
N PHE A 61 8.10 4.26 -6.13
CA PHE A 61 6.64 4.14 -6.16
C PHE A 61 6.03 4.81 -7.39
N PHE A 62 6.47 6.02 -7.75
CA PHE A 62 6.00 6.67 -8.97
C PHE A 62 6.48 5.95 -10.24
N GLN A 63 7.68 5.35 -10.18
CA GLN A 63 8.18 4.48 -11.23
C GLN A 63 7.25 3.27 -11.46
N LEU A 64 6.76 2.63 -10.38
CA LEU A 64 5.77 1.56 -10.46
C LEU A 64 4.50 2.00 -11.20
N LEU A 65 3.93 3.16 -10.85
CA LEU A 65 2.72 3.67 -11.52
C LEU A 65 2.95 3.85 -13.02
N ARG A 66 4.12 4.38 -13.38
CA ARG A 66 4.52 4.58 -14.77
C ARG A 66 4.68 3.24 -15.51
N ASP A 67 5.41 2.29 -14.93
CA ASP A 67 5.68 0.99 -15.55
C ASP A 67 4.36 0.22 -15.80
N LEU A 68 3.50 0.11 -14.79
CA LEU A 68 2.21 -0.59 -14.94
C LEU A 68 1.31 0.07 -16.00
N SER A 69 1.32 1.40 -16.08
CA SER A 69 0.55 2.12 -17.10
C SER A 69 1.15 1.94 -18.51
N GLN A 70 2.47 1.90 -18.65
CA GLN A 70 3.15 1.66 -19.93
C GLN A 70 2.95 0.22 -20.43
N GLU A 71 2.85 -0.73 -19.50
CA GLU A 71 2.46 -2.12 -19.78
C GLU A 71 0.99 -2.25 -20.21
N GLY A 72 0.20 -1.18 -20.17
CA GLY A 72 -1.23 -1.21 -20.48
C GLY A 72 -2.06 -1.99 -19.46
N ARG A 73 -1.55 -2.14 -18.23
CA ARG A 73 -2.20 -2.91 -17.18
C ARG A 73 -3.28 -2.08 -16.49
N GLU A 74 -4.44 -2.69 -16.28
CA GLU A 74 -5.46 -2.10 -15.40
C GLU A 74 -5.05 -2.31 -13.94
N PHE A 75 -4.95 -1.24 -13.16
CA PHE A 75 -4.63 -1.32 -11.74
C PHE A 75 -5.31 -0.24 -10.91
N ALA A 76 -5.42 -0.50 -9.61
CA ALA A 76 -5.80 0.45 -8.59
C ALA A 76 -4.84 0.37 -7.39
N VAL A 77 -4.66 1.49 -6.69
CA VAL A 77 -3.83 1.57 -5.48
C VAL A 77 -4.67 1.97 -4.29
N LEU A 78 -4.56 1.19 -3.22
CA LEU A 78 -5.18 1.42 -1.93
C LEU A 78 -4.08 1.61 -0.89
N PHE A 79 -3.82 2.85 -0.52
CA PHE A 79 -2.95 3.16 0.61
C PHE A 79 -3.59 2.65 1.91
N ARG A 80 -2.81 1.94 2.72
CA ARG A 80 -3.23 1.34 4.00
C ARG A 80 -2.33 1.86 5.10
N THR A 81 -2.87 2.39 6.19
CA THR A 81 -2.03 2.89 7.29
C THR A 81 -2.76 2.85 8.63
N PHE A 82 -2.03 2.54 9.69
CA PHE A 82 -2.50 2.79 11.06
C PHE A 82 -2.30 4.24 11.50
N GLY A 83 -1.39 4.96 10.84
CA GLY A 83 -0.99 6.32 11.16
C GLY A 83 -1.96 7.38 10.66
N THR A 84 -1.48 8.62 10.62
CA THR A 84 -2.29 9.81 10.25
C THR A 84 -1.84 10.46 8.94
N ASP A 85 -0.85 9.87 8.25
CA ASP A 85 -0.22 10.44 7.06
C ASP A 85 -1.07 10.33 5.78
N LEU A 86 -2.11 9.49 5.78
CA LEU A 86 -2.94 9.22 4.60
C LEU A 86 -3.45 10.49 3.88
N PRO A 87 -4.02 11.51 4.54
CA PRO A 87 -4.47 12.72 3.85
C PRO A 87 -3.33 13.46 3.14
N ARG A 88 -2.12 13.45 3.71
CA ARG A 88 -0.95 14.10 3.11
C ARG A 88 -0.44 13.28 1.92
N VAL A 89 -0.42 11.95 2.01
CA VAL A 89 -0.07 11.06 0.88
C VAL A 89 -1.02 11.28 -0.29
N LEU A 90 -2.33 11.33 -0.07
CA LEU A 90 -3.30 11.58 -1.14
C LEU A 90 -3.05 12.92 -1.84
N ARG A 91 -2.75 14.00 -1.08
CA ARG A 91 -2.40 15.30 -1.66
C ARG A 91 -1.09 15.26 -2.44
N ALA A 92 -0.06 14.62 -1.89
CA ALA A 92 1.24 14.46 -2.53
C ALA A 92 1.12 13.73 -3.87
N VAL A 93 0.43 12.59 -3.89
CA VAL A 93 0.18 11.81 -5.11
C VAL A 93 -0.65 12.61 -6.12
N SER A 94 -1.71 13.30 -5.68
CA SER A 94 -2.50 14.17 -6.57
C SER A 94 -1.61 15.24 -7.23
N ARG A 95 -0.77 15.94 -6.45
CA ARG A 95 0.15 16.95 -6.98
C ARG A 95 1.17 16.35 -7.96
N ALA A 96 1.69 15.16 -7.66
CA ALA A 96 2.61 14.47 -8.56
C ALA A 96 1.94 14.14 -9.89
N LEU A 97 0.70 13.63 -9.85
CA LEU A 97 -0.11 13.34 -11.04
C LEU A 97 -0.52 14.60 -11.81
N ASP A 98 -0.55 15.77 -11.17
CA ASP A 98 -0.72 17.08 -11.82
C ASP A 98 0.59 17.64 -12.43
N GLY A 99 1.68 16.88 -12.39
CA GLY A 99 2.96 17.22 -13.01
C GLY A 99 3.93 17.98 -12.11
N ALA A 100 3.66 18.04 -10.80
CA ALA A 100 4.54 18.72 -9.85
C ALA A 100 5.77 17.88 -9.44
N HIS A 101 5.86 16.60 -9.85
CA HIS A 101 7.00 15.75 -9.51
C HIS A 101 8.16 15.93 -10.52
N PRO A 102 9.35 16.41 -10.10
CA PRO A 102 10.43 16.82 -10.99
C PRO A 102 11.06 15.66 -11.76
N LEU A 103 11.09 14.45 -11.16
CA LEU A 103 11.61 13.24 -11.80
C LEU A 103 10.60 12.54 -12.70
N PHE A 104 9.30 12.85 -12.58
CA PHE A 104 8.24 12.19 -13.34
C PHE A 104 7.26 13.24 -13.92
N PRO A 105 7.74 14.12 -14.83
CA PRO A 105 6.92 15.16 -15.45
C PRO A 105 5.83 14.59 -16.38
N ASP A 106 5.93 13.32 -16.73
CA ASP A 106 5.04 12.55 -17.59
C ASP A 106 3.85 11.92 -16.84
N LEU A 107 3.81 11.96 -15.49
CA LEU A 107 2.70 11.41 -14.70
C LEU A 107 1.29 11.90 -15.10
N PRO A 108 1.07 13.17 -15.53
CA PRO A 108 -0.23 13.60 -16.02
C PRO A 108 -0.77 12.77 -17.19
N GLN A 109 0.11 12.15 -17.97
CA GLN A 109 -0.27 11.34 -19.14
C GLN A 109 -0.90 10.01 -18.74
N LEU A 110 -0.67 9.54 -17.50
CA LEU A 110 -1.23 8.27 -17.01
C LEU A 110 -2.74 8.35 -16.76
N LYS A 111 -3.32 9.57 -16.66
CA LYS A 111 -4.76 9.82 -16.42
C LYS A 111 -5.32 9.09 -15.21
N LEU A 112 -4.49 8.84 -14.20
CA LEU A 112 -4.90 8.23 -12.94
C LEU A 112 -5.64 9.26 -12.07
N SER A 113 -6.76 8.86 -11.48
CA SER A 113 -7.52 9.69 -10.53
C SER A 113 -7.14 9.38 -9.09
N VAL A 114 -7.20 10.38 -8.20
CA VAL A 114 -7.03 10.19 -6.75
C VAL A 114 -8.35 10.48 -6.03
N ASP A 115 -8.88 9.49 -5.31
CA ASP A 115 -9.97 9.68 -4.37
C ASP A 115 -9.44 10.33 -3.09
N MET A 116 -9.69 11.63 -2.98
CA MET A 116 -9.25 12.46 -1.86
C MET A 116 -10.02 12.18 -0.55
N THR A 117 -11.03 11.30 -0.56
CA THR A 117 -11.83 10.94 0.61
C THR A 117 -11.20 9.76 1.35
N PRO A 118 -10.55 9.98 2.52
CA PRO A 118 -9.95 8.88 3.27
C PRO A 118 -11.05 7.94 3.77
N GLY A 119 -10.89 6.64 3.50
CA GLY A 119 -11.73 5.63 4.11
C GLY A 119 -11.21 5.24 5.50
N LYS A 120 -12.03 4.49 6.24
CA LYS A 120 -11.66 3.89 7.52
C LYS A 120 -12.05 2.42 7.55
N ILE A 121 -11.13 1.57 7.96
CA ILE A 121 -11.38 0.15 8.21
C ILE A 121 -11.31 -0.05 9.72
N ARG A 122 -12.37 -0.62 10.31
CA ARG A 122 -12.43 -0.93 11.74
C ARG A 122 -12.59 -2.42 11.91
N CYS A 123 -11.66 -3.05 12.60
CA CYS A 123 -11.77 -4.45 12.98
C CYS A 123 -12.16 -4.55 14.46
N SER A 124 -13.10 -5.43 14.77
CA SER A 124 -13.58 -5.67 16.12
C SER A 124 -13.97 -7.12 16.29
N LYS A 125 -14.31 -7.54 17.52
CA LYS A 125 -14.90 -8.86 17.78
C LYS A 125 -16.20 -9.12 17.00
N ARG A 126 -16.90 -8.08 16.54
CA ARG A 126 -18.13 -8.18 15.76
C ARG A 126 -17.90 -8.31 14.24
N GLY A 127 -16.64 -8.27 13.81
CA GLY A 127 -16.26 -8.29 12.40
C GLY A 127 -15.57 -7.00 11.96
N ILE A 128 -15.41 -6.90 10.65
CA ILE A 128 -14.70 -5.82 9.95
C ILE A 128 -15.73 -4.90 9.31
N VAL A 129 -15.54 -3.60 9.47
CA VAL A 129 -16.39 -2.57 8.86
C VAL A 129 -15.53 -1.57 8.10
N LEU A 130 -15.79 -1.46 6.80
CA LEU A 130 -15.23 -0.45 5.92
C LEU A 130 -16.22 0.71 5.79
N ASN A 131 -15.74 1.94 5.94
CA ASN A 131 -16.51 3.15 5.69
C ASN A 131 -15.72 4.11 4.78
N ARG A 132 -16.36 4.67 3.76
CA ARG A 132 -15.83 5.79 2.98
C ARG A 132 -17.01 6.64 2.50
N ALA A 133 -16.99 7.94 2.80
CA ALA A 133 -18.14 8.82 2.58
C ALA A 133 -19.42 8.17 3.14
N GLU A 134 -20.44 7.99 2.30
CA GLU A 134 -21.72 7.35 2.65
C GLU A 134 -21.70 5.82 2.49
N LYS A 135 -20.66 5.26 1.85
CA LYS A 135 -20.55 3.81 1.65
C LYS A 135 -20.08 3.14 2.94
N ARG A 136 -20.81 2.10 3.34
CA ARG A 136 -20.49 1.24 4.48
C ARG A 136 -20.64 -0.22 4.06
N VAL A 137 -19.58 -1.01 4.23
CA VAL A 137 -19.55 -2.45 3.94
C VAL A 137 -19.05 -3.18 5.18
N SER A 138 -19.61 -4.34 5.49
CA SER A 138 -19.25 -5.08 6.70
C SER A 138 -19.17 -6.58 6.47
N SER A 139 -18.31 -7.26 7.23
CA SER A 139 -18.20 -8.71 7.21
C SER A 139 -19.34 -9.44 7.94
N CYS A 140 -20.31 -8.72 8.52
CA CYS A 140 -21.42 -9.33 9.26
C CYS A 140 -22.36 -10.13 8.34
N ASP A 141 -22.46 -9.74 7.07
CA ASP A 141 -23.29 -10.39 6.05
C ASP A 141 -22.45 -11.30 5.12
N GLY A 142 -21.25 -11.70 5.57
CA GLY A 142 -20.25 -12.41 4.77
C GLY A 142 -19.10 -11.51 4.33
N GLU A 143 -17.96 -12.11 4.00
CA GLU A 143 -16.74 -11.36 3.67
C GLU A 143 -16.65 -10.92 2.20
N ARG A 144 -17.48 -11.52 1.34
CA ARG A 144 -17.51 -11.28 -0.11
C ARG A 144 -17.70 -9.81 -0.48
N GLY A 145 -18.62 -9.11 0.19
CA GLY A 145 -18.88 -7.69 -0.09
C GLY A 145 -17.66 -6.79 0.14
N LEU A 146 -16.77 -7.13 1.08
CA LEU A 146 -15.53 -6.39 1.32
C LEU A 146 -14.52 -6.62 0.18
N TYR A 147 -14.40 -7.86 -0.28
CA TYR A 147 -13.59 -8.19 -1.46
C TYR A 147 -14.09 -7.44 -2.69
N GLU A 148 -15.37 -7.56 -3.03
CA GLU A 148 -15.98 -6.90 -4.18
C GLU A 148 -15.82 -5.37 -4.12
N TYR A 149 -15.97 -4.79 -2.93
CA TYR A 149 -15.72 -3.36 -2.73
C TYR A 149 -14.30 -2.99 -3.18
N PHE A 150 -13.27 -3.69 -2.69
CA PHE A 150 -11.89 -3.39 -3.06
C PHE A 150 -11.59 -3.69 -4.52
N SER A 151 -12.10 -4.80 -5.07
CA SER A 151 -11.98 -5.17 -6.48
C SER A 151 -12.58 -4.11 -7.41
N SER A 152 -13.63 -3.41 -6.96
CA SER A 152 -14.28 -2.34 -7.73
C SER A 152 -13.54 -1.01 -7.74
N VAL A 153 -12.55 -0.80 -6.85
CA VAL A 153 -11.85 0.49 -6.72
C VAL A 153 -11.07 0.81 -8.00
N GLN A 154 -11.13 2.06 -8.43
CA GLN A 154 -10.38 2.56 -9.59
C GLN A 154 -9.45 3.70 -9.16
N GLY A 155 -8.33 3.87 -9.88
CA GLY A 155 -7.34 4.90 -9.56
C GLY A 155 -6.65 4.67 -8.21
N LEU A 156 -6.34 5.75 -7.50
CA LEU A 156 -5.64 5.73 -6.23
C LEU A 156 -6.55 6.25 -5.12
N GLY A 157 -6.48 5.65 -3.94
CA GLY A 157 -7.16 6.13 -2.74
C GLY A 157 -6.58 5.45 -1.52
N GLY A 158 -7.21 5.59 -0.35
CA GLY A 158 -6.71 4.86 0.81
C GLY A 158 -7.67 4.75 1.99
N PHE A 159 -7.22 3.98 2.97
CA PHE A 159 -7.91 3.68 4.19
C PHE A 159 -6.97 3.83 5.38
N GLN A 160 -7.48 4.51 6.41
CA GLN A 160 -6.90 4.40 7.74
C GLN A 160 -7.43 3.12 8.37
N ASP A 161 -6.54 2.17 8.59
CA ASP A 161 -6.80 0.97 9.37
C ASP A 161 -6.81 1.39 10.85
N HIS A 162 -7.96 1.24 11.50
CA HIS A 162 -8.12 1.56 12.90
C HIS A 162 -8.20 0.25 13.68
N PHE A 163 -7.13 -0.04 14.43
CA PHE A 163 -7.04 -1.25 15.21
C PHE A 163 -6.49 -1.01 16.61
N ASP A 164 -7.02 -1.78 17.56
CA ASP A 164 -6.52 -1.86 18.92
C ASP A 164 -5.45 -2.98 18.98
N TRP A 165 -4.31 -2.73 18.30
CA TRP A 165 -3.24 -3.73 18.08
C TRP A 165 -2.64 -4.24 19.38
N ALA A 166 -2.45 -3.34 20.34
CA ALA A 166 -1.97 -3.65 21.68
C ALA A 166 -2.95 -4.58 22.45
N ALA A 167 -4.26 -4.46 22.20
CA ALA A 167 -5.28 -5.28 22.88
C ALA A 167 -5.37 -6.73 22.36
N ASN A 168 -4.73 -7.05 21.23
CA ASN A 168 -4.76 -8.39 20.61
C ASN A 168 -3.38 -9.06 20.54
N THR A 169 -2.48 -8.66 21.43
CA THR A 169 -1.15 -9.27 21.65
C THR A 169 -0.35 -9.48 20.38
N PHE A 170 -0.41 -8.54 19.43
CA PHE A 170 0.34 -8.62 18.16
C PHE A 170 0.05 -9.87 17.31
N SER A 171 -1.07 -10.55 17.57
CA SER A 171 -1.46 -11.73 16.78
C SER A 171 -1.92 -11.32 15.38
N ILE A 172 -1.78 -12.24 14.41
CA ILE A 172 -2.28 -12.10 13.03
C ILE A 172 -3.76 -11.66 12.95
N ARG A 173 -4.56 -11.94 13.99
CA ARG A 173 -5.97 -11.50 14.07
C ARG A 173 -6.12 -9.98 14.18
N GLY A 174 -5.05 -9.28 14.56
CA GLY A 174 -4.97 -7.83 14.55
C GLY A 174 -4.47 -7.20 13.26
N GLY A 175 -3.96 -8.02 12.33
CA GLY A 175 -3.47 -7.63 11.03
C GLY A 175 -4.45 -6.78 10.21
N LYS A 176 -3.91 -5.92 9.34
CA LYS A 176 -4.67 -5.26 8.28
C LYS A 176 -5.38 -6.34 7.45
N PRO A 177 -6.72 -6.35 7.38
CA PRO A 177 -7.41 -7.40 6.67
C PRO A 177 -7.21 -7.26 5.16
N MET A 178 -6.98 -8.40 4.53
CA MET A 178 -6.84 -8.56 3.09
C MET A 178 -7.60 -9.82 2.66
N TRP A 179 -8.28 -9.74 1.52
CA TRP A 179 -9.00 -10.87 0.93
C TRP A 179 -8.35 -11.28 -0.38
N VAL A 180 -8.18 -12.58 -0.56
CA VAL A 180 -7.68 -13.21 -1.78
C VAL A 180 -8.73 -14.21 -2.23
N ASP A 181 -9.20 -14.04 -3.46
CA ASP A 181 -10.05 -15.03 -4.12
C ASP A 181 -9.23 -15.77 -5.17
N PRO A 182 -8.80 -17.03 -4.92
CA PRO A 182 -8.07 -17.81 -5.90
C PRO A 182 -8.93 -18.22 -7.10
N PHE A 183 -10.25 -18.05 -7.03
CA PHE A 183 -11.19 -18.37 -8.10
C PHE A 183 -11.53 -17.16 -8.99
N ASP A 184 -11.06 -15.95 -8.64
CA ASP A 184 -11.28 -14.76 -9.46
C ASP A 184 -10.21 -14.66 -10.57
N GLU A 185 -10.62 -14.94 -11.80
CA GLU A 185 -9.76 -14.87 -12.98
C GLU A 185 -9.56 -13.42 -13.50
N HIS A 186 -10.24 -12.45 -12.90
CA HIS A 186 -10.27 -11.06 -13.34
C HIS A 186 -9.48 -10.13 -12.43
N VAL A 187 -9.34 -10.41 -11.14
CA VAL A 187 -8.70 -9.51 -10.17
C VAL A 187 -7.67 -10.22 -9.30
N GLN A 188 -6.47 -9.64 -9.20
CA GLN A 188 -5.45 -10.07 -8.24
C GLN A 188 -5.14 -8.94 -7.26
N HIS A 189 -5.10 -9.29 -5.97
CA HIS A 189 -4.73 -8.36 -4.90
C HIS A 189 -3.30 -8.63 -4.46
N ILE A 190 -2.50 -7.58 -4.30
CA ILE A 190 -1.13 -7.67 -3.79
C ILE A 190 -0.98 -6.67 -2.64
N PHE A 191 -0.44 -7.10 -1.50
CA PHE A 191 -0.18 -6.27 -0.33
C PHE A 191 1.33 -6.04 -0.18
N ILE A 192 1.72 -4.79 -0.04
CA ILE A 192 3.11 -4.33 0.10
C ILE A 192 3.24 -3.64 1.45
N ASP A 193 4.07 -4.20 2.34
CA ASP A 193 4.27 -3.67 3.70
C ASP A 193 5.62 -4.14 4.24
N ASP A 194 6.37 -3.27 4.91
CA ASP A 194 7.67 -3.58 5.52
C ASP A 194 7.55 -4.57 6.69
N ASN A 195 6.38 -4.65 7.33
CA ASN A 195 6.10 -5.50 8.48
C ASN A 195 5.41 -6.83 8.13
N ILE A 196 5.43 -7.23 6.86
CA ILE A 196 5.12 -8.62 6.49
C ILE A 196 6.27 -9.53 6.94
N ARG A 197 5.93 -10.63 7.61
CA ARG A 197 6.84 -11.70 8.04
C ARG A 197 6.33 -13.03 7.49
N GLN A 198 7.20 -14.02 7.33
CA GLN A 198 6.84 -15.36 6.81
C GLN A 198 6.49 -16.39 7.91
N ASN A 199 6.74 -16.07 9.18
CA ASN A 199 6.53 -16.97 10.31
C ASN A 199 5.22 -16.70 11.07
N ASP A 200 4.29 -15.91 10.51
CA ASP A 200 3.01 -15.46 11.09
C ASP A 200 3.09 -14.70 12.43
N GLU A 201 4.25 -14.72 13.10
CA GLU A 201 4.56 -13.95 14.29
C GLU A 201 4.77 -12.48 13.91
N ASP A 202 4.08 -11.59 14.64
CA ASP A 202 4.17 -10.13 14.49
C ASP A 202 3.97 -9.60 13.06
N THR A 203 3.32 -10.39 12.19
CA THR A 203 3.02 -9.97 10.81
C THR A 203 1.83 -9.01 10.78
N ILE A 204 1.97 -7.94 10.01
CA ILE A 204 1.03 -6.82 9.99
C ILE A 204 -0.25 -7.08 9.19
N VAL A 205 -0.30 -8.15 8.39
CA VAL A 205 -1.42 -8.48 7.49
C VAL A 205 -2.19 -9.67 8.02
N ASN A 206 -3.52 -9.62 7.90
CA ASN A 206 -4.43 -10.73 8.18
C ASN A 206 -5.04 -11.24 6.85
N PRO A 207 -4.34 -12.13 6.13
CA PRO A 207 -4.80 -12.61 4.84
C PRO A 207 -5.94 -13.63 5.00
N LYS A 208 -7.00 -13.44 4.22
CA LYS A 208 -8.21 -14.26 4.21
C LYS A 208 -8.42 -14.79 2.80
N VAL A 209 -8.48 -16.12 2.67
CA VAL A 209 -8.61 -16.81 1.38
C VAL A 209 -10.00 -17.42 1.27
N PHE A 210 -10.73 -17.12 0.20
CA PHE A 210 -12.04 -17.73 -0.07
C PHE A 210 -11.93 -19.24 -0.30
N LEU A 211 -12.89 -19.98 0.23
CA LEU A 211 -12.90 -21.44 0.18
C LEU A 211 -13.58 -22.00 -1.08
N ASP A 212 -14.58 -21.27 -1.59
CA ASP A 212 -15.42 -21.71 -2.71
C ASP A 212 -15.62 -20.59 -3.74
N PRO A 213 -15.75 -20.92 -5.03
CA PRO A 213 -16.08 -19.96 -6.08
C PRO A 213 -17.38 -19.21 -5.77
N GLY A 214 -17.31 -17.88 -5.67
CA GLY A 214 -18.46 -17.03 -5.33
C GLY A 214 -18.98 -17.18 -3.88
N GLY A 215 -18.37 -18.04 -3.05
CA GLY A 215 -18.74 -18.24 -1.64
C GLY A 215 -18.45 -17.02 -0.76
N SER A 216 -18.95 -16.99 0.46
CA SER A 216 -18.66 -15.90 1.42
C SER A 216 -17.72 -16.29 2.56
N ASP A 217 -17.41 -17.58 2.65
CA ASP A 217 -16.57 -18.14 3.70
C ASP A 217 -15.09 -18.05 3.33
N THR A 218 -14.27 -17.71 4.32
CA THR A 218 -12.83 -17.62 4.18
C THR A 218 -12.13 -18.37 5.29
N ARG A 219 -10.89 -18.76 5.02
CA ARG A 219 -9.93 -19.13 6.06
C ARG A 219 -8.86 -18.07 6.18
N THR A 220 -8.30 -17.90 7.38
CA THR A 220 -7.02 -17.17 7.52
C THR A 220 -5.90 -18.05 6.96
N ALA A 221 -5.14 -17.53 6.01
CA ALA A 221 -3.97 -18.21 5.44
C ALA A 221 -2.71 -17.86 6.22
N CYS A 222 -1.71 -18.75 6.17
CA CYS A 222 -0.37 -18.41 6.61
C CYS A 222 0.24 -17.40 5.62
N THR A 223 1.02 -16.47 6.13
CA THR A 223 1.71 -15.46 5.32
C THR A 223 2.75 -16.07 4.39
N SER A 224 3.43 -17.14 4.80
CA SER A 224 4.33 -17.91 3.94
C SER A 224 3.64 -18.56 2.75
N GLU A 225 2.36 -18.91 2.86
CA GLU A 225 1.56 -19.45 1.75
C GLU A 225 1.37 -18.43 0.63
N LEU A 226 1.39 -17.15 0.98
CA LEU A 226 1.04 -16.04 0.09
C LEU A 226 2.23 -15.12 -0.23
N TYR A 227 3.38 -15.39 0.38
CA TYR A 227 4.60 -14.63 0.16
C TYR A 227 5.05 -14.75 -1.29
N ASP A 228 5.39 -13.62 -1.92
CA ASP A 228 5.73 -13.53 -3.34
C ASP A 228 4.62 -14.01 -4.30
N ILE A 229 3.38 -14.16 -3.82
CA ILE A 229 2.18 -14.49 -4.62
C ILE A 229 1.16 -13.34 -4.49
N THR A 230 0.86 -12.93 -3.26
CA THR A 230 0.02 -11.76 -2.96
C THR A 230 0.58 -10.88 -1.84
N LEU A 231 1.69 -11.27 -1.20
CA LEU A 231 2.32 -10.51 -0.12
C LEU A 231 3.78 -10.18 -0.46
N ILE A 232 4.16 -8.91 -0.31
CA ILE A 232 5.52 -8.41 -0.54
C ILE A 232 6.01 -7.74 0.74
N GLN A 233 7.06 -8.28 1.34
CA GLN A 233 7.82 -7.56 2.36
C GLN A 233 8.73 -6.52 1.68
N THR A 234 8.60 -5.26 2.10
CA THR A 234 9.42 -4.17 1.57
C THR A 234 10.84 -4.19 2.14
N ASP A 235 11.83 -4.10 1.25
CA ASP A 235 13.22 -3.74 1.58
C ASP A 235 13.40 -2.26 1.22
N LEU A 236 13.36 -1.41 2.24
CA LEU A 236 13.42 0.05 2.07
C LEU A 236 14.72 0.50 1.40
N LEU A 237 15.86 -0.16 1.66
CA LEU A 237 17.15 0.21 1.08
C LEU A 237 17.19 -0.12 -0.41
N GLN A 238 16.65 -1.27 -0.81
CA GLN A 238 16.50 -1.61 -2.22
C GLN A 238 15.48 -0.70 -2.91
N ALA A 239 14.36 -0.38 -2.25
CA ALA A 239 13.36 0.53 -2.79
C ALA A 239 13.90 1.96 -3.00
N ILE A 240 14.86 2.39 -2.19
CA ILE A 240 15.56 3.69 -2.35
C ILE A 240 16.56 3.65 -3.51
N SER A 241 17.33 2.56 -3.60
CA SER A 241 18.47 2.46 -4.53
C SER A 241 18.09 2.03 -5.94
N ASP A 242 16.95 1.35 -6.10
CA ASP A 242 16.50 0.80 -7.36
C ASP A 242 15.11 1.33 -7.74
N PRO A 243 15.02 2.18 -8.79
CA PRO A 243 13.74 2.72 -9.25
C PRO A 243 12.71 1.65 -9.60
N SER A 244 13.14 0.50 -10.11
CA SER A 244 12.25 -0.58 -10.57
C SER A 244 11.96 -1.62 -9.49
N TYR A 245 12.36 -1.38 -8.23
CA TYR A 245 12.17 -2.31 -7.12
C TYR A 245 10.73 -2.83 -7.03
N PHE A 246 9.76 -1.93 -6.85
CA PHE A 246 8.36 -2.34 -6.68
C PHE A 246 7.80 -3.02 -7.94
N THR A 247 8.15 -2.53 -9.14
CA THR A 247 7.75 -3.15 -10.41
C THR A 247 8.17 -4.61 -10.47
N ARG A 248 9.45 -4.90 -10.18
CA ARG A 248 9.96 -6.28 -10.16
C ARG A 248 9.28 -7.14 -9.11
N ARG A 249 9.02 -6.61 -7.91
CA ARG A 249 8.34 -7.36 -6.85
C ARG A 249 6.89 -7.69 -7.24
N VAL A 250 6.19 -6.76 -7.89
CA VAL A 250 4.85 -7.00 -8.45
C VAL A 250 4.89 -8.03 -9.58
N HIS A 251 5.88 -7.98 -10.48
CA HIS A 251 6.05 -9.00 -11.53
C HIS A 251 6.27 -10.41 -10.97
N ILE A 252 7.09 -10.56 -9.92
CA ILE A 252 7.24 -11.85 -9.23
C ILE A 252 5.89 -12.39 -8.73
N CYS A 253 5.08 -11.53 -8.10
CA CYS A 253 3.73 -11.92 -7.68
C CYS A 253 2.81 -12.27 -8.84
N LEU A 254 2.98 -11.66 -10.01
CA LEU A 254 2.18 -12.01 -11.19
C LEU A 254 2.58 -13.37 -11.74
N GLU A 255 3.89 -13.62 -11.86
CA GLU A 255 4.44 -14.89 -12.34
C GLU A 255 4.06 -16.07 -11.44
N ASN A 256 4.06 -15.87 -10.12
CA ASN A 256 3.72 -16.92 -9.14
C ASN A 256 2.21 -17.11 -8.91
N TYR A 257 1.36 -16.26 -9.49
CA TYR A 257 -0.10 -16.34 -9.35
C TYR A 257 -0.78 -17.10 -10.52
N GLU A 258 -0.01 -17.45 -11.55
CA GLU A 258 -0.42 -18.35 -12.64
C GLU A 258 -0.25 -19.83 -12.25
#